data_AF-A0A4R8SI66-F1
#
_entry.id   AF-A0A4R8SI66-F1
#
_cell.length_a   1.000
_cell.length_b   1.000
_cell.length_c   1.000
_cell.angle_alpha   90.00
_cell.angle_beta   90.00
_cell.angle_gamma   90.00
#
_symmetry.space_group_name_H-M   'P 1'
#
loop_
_entity.id
_entity.type
_entity.pdbx_description
1 polymer ?
#
loop_
_entity_poly.entity_id
_entity_poly.type
_entity_poly.pdbx_seq_one_letter_code
_entity_poly.pdbx_strand_id
1 'polypeptide(L)'
;MNPLPPLAIPTEPIGPGRFSITWFHSSVCSRHGRPAVTQFDWTIDRSELNSMSRWLMQPSTLFTRQGRTDWDLQHPSIAANWPLCDVCSRRRTLIICAAIALGLAGLFTLAAATMLNQGTTPVLLFVGALILFIAAGVTTAESGIGKITHTAPSNDLDAVVVLNPHPAFYTQARAMINLPERDERS
;
A
#
# COMPACT_ATOMS: atom_id res chain seq x y z
N MET A 1 5.68 9.77 -26.62
CA MET A 1 4.23 9.83 -26.35
C MET A 1 4.00 10.91 -25.31
N ASN A 2 3.07 11.83 -25.54
CA ASN A 2 2.73 12.84 -24.52
C ASN A 2 2.13 12.13 -23.30
N PRO A 3 2.46 12.57 -22.06
CA PRO A 3 1.87 12.00 -20.87
C PRO A 3 0.35 12.21 -20.89
N LEU A 4 -0.39 11.13 -20.64
CA LEU A 4 -1.84 11.22 -20.46
C LEU A 4 -2.15 11.99 -19.17
N PRO A 5 -3.28 12.72 -19.11
CA PRO A 5 -3.67 13.39 -17.90
C PRO A 5 -3.90 12.37 -16.77
N PRO A 6 -3.72 12.78 -15.50
CA PRO A 6 -4.09 11.96 -14.36
C PRO A 6 -5.53 11.45 -14.49
N LEU A 7 -5.76 10.22 -14.06
CA LEU A 7 -7.09 9.61 -14.06
C LEU A 7 -7.57 9.46 -12.63
N ALA A 8 -8.72 10.04 -12.30
CA ALA A 8 -9.39 9.84 -11.03
C ALA A 8 -10.47 8.75 -11.15
N ILE A 9 -10.37 7.71 -10.33
CA ILE A 9 -11.37 6.65 -10.21
C ILE A 9 -12.20 6.96 -8.95
N PRO A 10 -13.52 7.20 -9.06
CA PRO A 10 -14.33 7.61 -7.93
C PRO A 10 -14.47 6.50 -6.90
N THR A 11 -14.51 6.85 -5.63
CA THR A 11 -14.76 5.89 -4.54
C THR A 11 -16.22 5.90 -4.12
N GLU A 12 -16.71 4.77 -3.62
CA GLU A 12 -18.04 4.64 -3.03
C GLU A 12 -17.94 4.59 -1.50
N PRO A 13 -18.77 5.35 -0.76
CA PRO A 13 -18.81 5.26 0.69
C PRO A 13 -19.47 3.93 1.11
N ILE A 14 -18.75 3.13 1.91
CA ILE A 14 -19.26 1.85 2.45
C ILE A 14 -19.54 1.92 3.96
N GLY A 15 -19.16 3.02 4.60
CA GLY A 15 -19.41 3.26 6.02
C GLY A 15 -18.72 4.53 6.52
N PRO A 16 -18.84 4.86 7.81
CA PRO A 16 -18.19 6.03 8.40
C PRO A 16 -16.67 5.97 8.19
N GLY A 17 -16.10 6.94 7.46
CA GLY A 17 -14.67 6.98 7.14
C GLY A 17 -14.15 5.86 6.23
N ARG A 18 -15.03 5.02 5.68
CA ARG A 18 -14.64 3.89 4.83
C ARG A 18 -15.18 4.04 3.42
N PHE A 19 -14.27 3.95 2.47
CA PHE A 19 -14.52 4.09 1.04
C PHE A 19 -14.10 2.83 0.30
N SER A 20 -14.61 2.62 -0.91
CA SER A 20 -14.29 1.45 -1.72
C SER A 20 -14.19 1.77 -3.21
N ILE A 21 -13.27 1.12 -3.89
CA ILE A 21 -13.24 0.96 -5.36
C ILE A 21 -13.23 -0.52 -5.75
N THR A 22 -13.73 -1.42 -4.90
CA THR A 22 -13.83 -2.85 -5.22
C THR A 22 -14.71 -3.13 -6.43
N TRP A 23 -15.60 -2.19 -6.79
CA TRP A 23 -16.40 -2.22 -8.00
C TRP A 23 -15.56 -2.09 -9.29
N PHE A 24 -14.35 -1.54 -9.19
CA PHE A 24 -13.46 -1.29 -10.31
C PHE A 24 -12.56 -2.51 -10.56
N HIS A 25 -12.74 -3.15 -11.72
CA HIS A 25 -11.95 -4.30 -12.13
C HIS A 25 -11.38 -4.08 -13.53
N SER A 26 -10.10 -3.72 -13.58
CA SER A 26 -9.39 -3.61 -14.86
C SER A 26 -8.62 -4.89 -15.14
N SER A 27 -8.63 -5.31 -16.40
CA SER A 27 -7.90 -6.50 -16.88
C SER A 27 -6.44 -6.16 -17.23
N VAL A 28 -6.04 -4.88 -17.14
CA VAL A 28 -4.70 -4.42 -17.46
C VAL A 28 -4.08 -3.64 -16.30
N CYS A 29 -2.77 -3.70 -16.18
CA CYS A 29 -2.03 -2.96 -15.17
C CYS A 29 -1.99 -1.47 -15.49
N SER A 30 -2.23 -0.61 -14.49
CA SER A 30 -2.25 0.85 -14.62
C SER A 30 -0.97 1.45 -15.22
N ARG A 31 0.19 0.89 -14.86
CA ARG A 31 1.50 1.41 -15.27
C ARG A 31 1.99 0.86 -16.61
N HIS A 32 1.81 -0.44 -16.83
CA HIS A 32 2.42 -1.14 -17.97
C HIS A 32 1.45 -1.48 -19.10
N GLY A 33 0.13 -1.40 -18.87
CA GLY A 33 -0.87 -1.84 -19.84
C GLY A 33 -0.89 -3.35 -20.13
N ARG A 34 -0.07 -4.12 -19.42
CA ARG A 34 0.02 -5.58 -19.52
C ARG A 34 -1.17 -6.24 -18.84
N PRO A 35 -1.56 -7.47 -19.25
CA PRO A 35 -2.63 -8.20 -18.59
C PRO A 35 -2.36 -8.35 -17.09
N ALA A 36 -3.39 -8.14 -16.29
CA ALA A 36 -3.34 -8.35 -14.85
C ALA A 36 -3.27 -9.85 -14.55
N VAL A 37 -2.27 -10.26 -13.79
CA VAL A 37 -2.09 -11.65 -13.35
C VAL A 37 -2.77 -11.87 -12.00
N THR A 38 -2.86 -10.82 -11.19
CA THR A 38 -3.47 -10.85 -9.85
C THR A 38 -4.27 -9.58 -9.60
N GLN A 39 -5.42 -9.71 -8.96
CA GLN A 39 -6.12 -8.61 -8.29
C GLN A 39 -5.65 -8.60 -6.84
N PHE A 40 -5.12 -7.47 -6.37
CA PHE A 40 -4.60 -7.37 -5.01
C PHE A 40 -5.51 -6.49 -4.16
N ASP A 41 -5.96 -7.04 -3.02
CA ASP A 41 -6.74 -6.32 -2.02
C ASP A 41 -5.84 -5.30 -1.31
N TRP A 42 -6.02 -4.04 -1.68
CA TRP A 42 -5.25 -2.90 -1.20
C TRP A 42 -6.13 -2.02 -0.31
N THR A 43 -5.71 -1.85 0.94
CA THR A 43 -6.26 -0.80 1.81
C THR A 43 -5.37 0.42 1.70
N ILE A 44 -5.93 1.52 1.19
CA ILE A 44 -5.27 2.82 1.11
C ILE A 44 -5.61 3.58 2.39
N ASP A 45 -4.68 3.59 3.35
CA ASP A 45 -4.82 4.44 4.53
C ASP A 45 -4.29 5.85 4.21
N ARG A 46 -4.93 6.89 4.76
CA ARG A 46 -4.47 8.28 4.59
C ARG A 46 -3.04 8.52 5.13
N SER A 47 -2.56 7.68 6.06
CA SER A 47 -1.19 7.74 6.56
C SER A 47 -0.60 6.33 6.75
N GLU A 48 0.64 6.09 6.29
CA GLU A 48 1.36 4.81 6.51
C GLU A 48 1.65 4.57 8.01
N LEU A 49 1.69 5.63 8.82
CA LEU A 49 1.79 5.62 10.28
C LEU A 49 0.58 4.96 10.96
N ASN A 50 -0.57 4.86 10.27
CA ASN A 50 -1.79 4.24 10.81
C ASN A 50 -1.65 2.74 11.07
N SER A 51 -0.82 2.05 10.28
CA SER A 51 -0.66 0.60 10.40
C SER A 51 0.04 0.22 11.71
N MET A 52 1.05 0.98 12.12
CA MET A 52 1.78 0.76 13.37
C MET A 52 1.03 1.34 14.58
N SER A 53 0.33 2.47 14.43
CA SER A 53 -0.53 3.01 15.49
C SER A 53 -1.71 2.07 15.80
N ARG A 54 -2.22 1.34 14.81
CA ARG A 54 -3.22 0.27 15.00
C ARG A 54 -2.72 -0.86 15.89
N TRP A 55 -1.43 -1.21 15.79
CA TRP A 55 -0.78 -2.21 16.65
C TRP A 55 -0.43 -1.68 18.05
N LEU A 56 -0.16 -0.38 18.17
CA LEU A 56 0.19 0.28 19.43
C LEU A 56 -1.02 0.67 20.29
N MET A 57 -2.25 0.59 19.76
CA MET A 57 -3.48 0.83 20.52
C MET A 57 -3.80 -0.33 21.47
N GLN A 58 -4.41 0.01 22.62
CA GLN A 58 -4.97 -0.97 23.54
C GLN A 58 -6.03 -1.81 22.80
N PRO A 59 -5.89 -3.16 22.74
CA PRO A 59 -6.82 -4.03 22.03
C PRO A 59 -8.29 -3.83 22.46
N SER A 60 -8.51 -3.44 23.72
CA SER A 60 -9.82 -3.25 24.33
C SER A 60 -10.71 -2.22 23.61
N THR A 61 -10.16 -1.16 23.01
CA THR A 61 -10.96 -0.13 22.32
C THR A 61 -11.48 -0.63 20.97
N LEU A 62 -10.69 -1.43 20.25
CA LEU A 62 -11.06 -2.01 18.95
C LEU A 62 -12.13 -3.12 19.03
N PHE A 63 -12.32 -3.74 20.20
CA PHE A 63 -13.36 -4.77 20.41
C PHE A 63 -14.77 -4.18 20.60
N THR A 64 -14.89 -2.88 20.88
CA THR A 64 -16.20 -2.23 20.95
C THR A 64 -16.60 -1.69 19.57
N ARG A 65 -17.90 -1.82 19.22
CA ARG A 65 -18.44 -1.25 17.97
C ARG A 65 -18.18 0.26 17.87
N GLN A 66 -18.23 0.96 19.00
CA GLN A 66 -17.97 2.39 19.09
C GLN A 66 -16.50 2.70 18.79
N GLY A 67 -15.55 2.07 19.49
CA GLY A 67 -14.13 2.33 19.26
C GLY A 67 -13.64 1.95 17.86
N ARG A 68 -14.28 0.96 17.22
CA ARG A 68 -14.03 0.67 15.79
C ARG A 68 -14.52 1.79 14.87
N THR A 69 -15.70 2.33 15.13
CA THR A 69 -16.28 3.41 14.31
C THR A 69 -15.50 4.71 14.50
N ASP A 70 -15.12 5.05 15.73
CA ASP A 70 -14.30 6.23 16.03
C ASP A 70 -12.91 6.12 15.40
N TRP A 71 -12.33 4.90 15.39
CA TRP A 71 -11.08 4.63 14.68
C TRP A 71 -11.22 4.86 13.18
N ASP A 72 -12.25 4.30 12.54
CA ASP A 72 -12.46 4.41 11.09
C ASP A 72 -12.69 5.88 10.67
N LEU A 73 -13.33 6.69 11.53
CA LEU A 73 -13.48 8.13 11.33
C LEU A 73 -12.17 8.91 11.44
N GLN A 74 -11.28 8.53 12.38
CA GLN A 74 -9.97 9.15 12.55
C GLN A 74 -8.96 8.68 11.50
N HIS A 75 -9.15 7.48 10.96
CA HIS A 75 -8.23 6.81 10.04
C HIS A 75 -8.98 6.35 8.80
N PRO A 76 -9.48 7.29 7.99
CA PRO A 76 -10.28 6.93 6.86
C PRO A 76 -9.43 6.19 5.81
N SER A 77 -10.06 5.19 5.18
CA SER A 77 -9.39 4.25 4.29
C SER A 77 -10.23 3.91 3.06
N ILE A 78 -9.54 3.58 1.97
CA ILE A 78 -10.15 3.09 0.73
C ILE A 78 -9.81 1.62 0.55
N ALA A 79 -10.81 0.75 0.44
CA ALA A 79 -10.63 -0.64 0.03
C ALA A 79 -10.61 -0.72 -1.51
N ALA A 80 -9.59 -1.35 -2.08
CA ALA A 80 -9.39 -1.41 -3.52
C ALA A 80 -8.95 -2.80 -3.98
N ASN A 81 -9.50 -3.29 -5.09
CA ASN A 81 -8.96 -4.48 -5.76
C ASN A 81 -8.15 -4.00 -6.96
N TRP A 82 -6.82 -4.02 -6.84
CA TRP A 82 -5.95 -3.38 -7.83
C TRP A 82 -5.26 -4.40 -8.76
N PRO A 83 -5.29 -4.18 -10.09
CA PRO A 83 -4.66 -5.08 -11.04
C PRO A 83 -3.14 -4.92 -11.08
N LEU A 84 -2.43 -6.02 -10.81
CA LEU A 84 -0.98 -6.09 -10.96
C LEU A 84 -0.61 -7.02 -12.12
N CYS A 85 0.27 -6.56 -13.01
CA CYS A 85 0.92 -7.42 -13.99
C CYS A 85 2.09 -8.20 -13.35
N ASP A 86 2.60 -9.19 -14.09
CA ASP A 86 3.80 -9.97 -13.78
C ASP A 86 4.99 -9.11 -13.33
N VAL A 87 5.26 -8.01 -14.03
CA VAL A 87 6.40 -7.11 -13.73
C VAL A 87 6.21 -6.39 -12.41
N CYS A 88 5.01 -5.84 -12.16
CA CYS A 88 4.71 -5.14 -10.91
C CYS A 88 4.72 -6.11 -9.72
N SER A 89 4.12 -7.29 -9.90
CA SER A 89 4.11 -8.34 -8.89
C SER A 89 5.53 -8.78 -8.53
N ARG A 90 6.35 -9.11 -9.54
CA ARG A 90 7.75 -9.52 -9.32
C ARG A 90 8.57 -8.43 -8.66
N ARG A 91 8.44 -7.17 -9.10
CA ARG A 91 9.13 -6.04 -8.48
C ARG A 91 8.77 -5.90 -7.00
N ARG A 92 7.49 -6.01 -6.67
CA ARG A 92 7.02 -5.98 -5.28
C ARG A 92 7.62 -7.11 -4.47
N THR A 93 7.57 -8.34 -4.96
CA THR A 93 8.18 -9.50 -4.29
C THR A 93 9.66 -9.29 -4.04
N LEU A 94 10.41 -8.78 -5.03
CA LEU A 94 11.84 -8.50 -4.88
C LEU A 94 12.12 -7.45 -3.79
N ILE A 95 11.33 -6.37 -3.74
CA ILE A 95 11.49 -5.32 -2.71
C ILE A 95 11.17 -5.88 -1.33
N ILE A 96 10.09 -6.67 -1.18
CA ILE A 96 9.72 -7.30 0.09
C ILE A 96 10.81 -8.30 0.53
N CYS A 97 11.32 -9.13 -0.38
CA CYS A 97 12.41 -10.06 -0.07
C CYS A 97 13.68 -9.32 0.36
N ALA A 98 14.02 -8.21 -0.29
CA ALA A 98 15.15 -7.36 0.10
C ALA A 98 14.96 -6.76 1.50
N ALA A 99 13.76 -6.26 1.81
CA ALA A 99 13.43 -5.73 3.13
C ALA A 99 13.54 -6.80 4.22
N ILE A 100 13.05 -8.02 3.97
CA ILE A 100 13.17 -9.16 4.89
C ILE A 100 14.65 -9.52 5.09
N ALA A 101 15.43 -9.61 4.02
CA ALA A 101 16.86 -9.92 4.11
C ALA A 101 17.63 -8.88 4.94
N LEU A 102 17.34 -7.59 4.74
CA LEU A 102 17.91 -6.49 5.54
C LEU A 102 17.49 -6.58 7.00
N GLY A 103 16.21 -6.87 7.27
CA GLY A 103 15.69 -7.05 8.62
C GLY A 103 16.37 -8.21 9.35
N LEU A 104 16.51 -9.36 8.69
CA LEU A 104 17.22 -10.53 9.23
C LEU A 104 18.70 -10.25 9.47
N ALA A 105 19.38 -9.60 8.51
CA ALA A 105 20.77 -9.18 8.68
C ALA A 105 20.93 -8.22 9.87
N GLY A 106 20.03 -7.26 10.05
CA GLY A 106 20.00 -6.38 11.21
C GLY A 106 19.85 -7.15 12.52
N LEU A 107 18.97 -8.15 12.55
CA LEU A 107 18.73 -9.02 13.70
C LEU A 107 19.95 -9.86 14.07
N PHE A 108 20.63 -10.47 13.09
CA PHE A 108 21.87 -11.21 13.32
C PHE A 108 23.00 -10.31 13.81
N THR A 109 23.12 -9.10 13.23
CA THR A 109 24.14 -8.13 13.62
C THR A 109 23.92 -7.66 15.06
N LEU A 110 22.65 -7.43 15.44
CA LEU A 110 22.27 -7.07 16.80
C LEU A 110 22.55 -8.20 17.79
N ALA A 111 22.21 -9.45 17.44
CA ALA A 111 22.52 -10.61 18.27
C ALA A 111 24.04 -10.77 18.49
N ALA A 112 24.85 -10.61 17.44
CA ALA A 112 26.30 -10.62 17.55
C ALA A 112 26.82 -9.51 18.48
N ALA A 113 26.24 -8.30 18.42
CA ALA A 113 26.59 -7.20 19.32
C ALA A 113 26.37 -7.57 20.79
N THR A 114 25.29 -8.30 21.12
CA THR A 114 24.99 -8.73 22.50
C THR A 114 25.89 -9.85 23.03
N MET A 115 26.54 -10.62 22.15
CA MET A 115 27.47 -11.67 22.55
C MET A 115 28.90 -11.15 22.82
N LEU A 116 29.23 -9.95 22.33
CA LEU A 116 30.54 -9.32 22.50
C LEU A 116 30.48 -8.28 23.61
N ASN A 117 31.11 -8.56 24.75
CA ASN A 117 31.02 -7.71 25.95
C ASN A 117 32.18 -6.72 26.13
N GLN A 118 33.16 -6.68 25.22
CA GLN A 118 34.35 -5.85 25.37
C GLN A 118 34.80 -5.22 24.05
N GLY A 119 35.33 -4.00 24.12
CA GLY A 119 35.86 -3.24 22.99
C GLY A 119 34.83 -2.37 22.28
N THR A 120 35.25 -1.75 21.18
CA THR A 120 34.41 -0.86 20.34
C THR A 120 33.55 -1.63 19.33
N THR A 121 33.88 -2.88 19.05
CA THR A 121 33.18 -3.77 18.12
C THR A 121 31.66 -3.92 18.40
N PRO A 122 31.17 -4.15 19.64
CA PRO A 122 29.73 -4.24 19.89
C PRO A 122 28.98 -2.93 19.58
N VAL A 123 29.62 -1.77 19.81
CA VAL A 123 29.02 -0.46 19.48
C VAL A 123 28.85 -0.32 17.96
N LEU A 124 29.87 -0.69 17.19
CA LEU A 124 29.81 -0.66 15.72
C LEU A 124 28.74 -1.61 15.17
N LEU A 125 28.63 -2.82 15.73
CA LEU A 125 27.61 -3.79 15.33
C LEU A 125 26.19 -3.30 15.67
N PHE A 126 26.01 -2.66 16.83
CA PHE A 126 24.73 -2.08 17.21
C PHE A 126 24.31 -0.96 16.25
N VAL A 127 25.21 -0.04 15.93
CA VAL A 127 24.94 1.04 14.94
C VAL A 127 24.67 0.45 13.55
N GLY A 128 25.44 -0.57 13.14
CA GLY A 128 25.20 -1.28 11.88
C GLY A 128 23.82 -1.94 11.82
N ALA A 129 23.39 -2.60 12.91
CA ALA A 129 22.07 -3.18 13.02
C ALA A 129 20.96 -2.11 12.89
N LEU A 130 21.13 -0.96 13.56
CA LEU A 130 20.17 0.15 13.47
C LEU A 130 20.02 0.66 12.03
N ILE A 131 21.14 0.84 11.32
CA ILE A 131 21.13 1.27 9.91
C ILE A 131 20.40 0.24 9.03
N LEU A 132 20.65 -1.06 9.25
CA LEU A 132 19.98 -2.13 8.52
C LEU A 132 18.47 -2.14 8.77
N PHE A 133 18.03 -1.91 10.01
CA PHE A 133 16.59 -1.80 10.32
C PHE A 133 15.95 -0.57 9.67
N ILE A 134 16.63 0.58 9.66
CA ILE A 134 16.15 1.77 8.95
C ILE A 134 16.02 1.48 7.46
N ALA A 135 17.04 0.87 6.85
CA ALA A 135 17.01 0.47 5.44
C ALA A 135 15.88 -0.52 5.14
N ALA A 136 15.64 -1.50 6.03
CA ALA A 136 14.52 -2.43 5.93
C ALA A 136 13.16 -1.72 5.99
N GLY A 137 13.01 -0.72 6.88
CA GLY A 137 11.81 0.10 6.97
C GLY A 137 11.55 0.91 5.70
N VAL A 138 12.57 1.61 5.19
CA VAL A 138 12.47 2.40 3.95
C VAL A 138 12.14 1.50 2.75
N THR A 139 12.84 0.38 2.59
CA THR A 139 12.56 -0.57 1.50
C THR A 139 11.15 -1.17 1.59
N THR A 140 10.67 -1.45 2.80
CA THR A 140 9.27 -1.87 3.00
C THR A 140 8.30 -0.79 2.56
N ALA A 141 8.53 0.48 2.92
CA ALA A 141 7.70 1.60 2.50
C ALA A 141 7.70 1.80 0.97
N GLU A 142 8.78 1.44 0.26
CA GLU A 142 8.82 1.45 -1.21
C GLU A 142 8.04 0.31 -1.87
N SER A 143 7.74 -0.76 -1.14
CA SER A 143 6.93 -1.89 -1.64
C SER A 143 5.43 -1.58 -1.72
N GLY A 144 5.01 -0.41 -1.22
CA GLY A 144 3.63 0.06 -1.25
C GLY A 144 3.07 0.11 -2.67
N ILE A 145 1.87 -0.43 -2.85
CA ILE A 145 1.24 -0.56 -4.17
C ILE A 145 1.15 0.79 -4.86
N GLY A 146 0.73 1.83 -4.14
CA GLY A 146 0.68 3.20 -4.65
C GLY A 146 1.97 3.66 -5.33
N LYS A 147 3.14 3.36 -4.77
CA LYS A 147 4.44 3.70 -5.36
C LYS A 147 4.79 2.84 -6.58
N ILE A 148 4.37 1.57 -6.60
CA ILE A 148 4.62 0.66 -7.72
C ILE A 148 3.73 1.01 -8.92
N THR A 149 2.45 1.28 -8.67
CA THR A 149 1.42 1.53 -9.68
C THR A 149 1.17 3.00 -9.99
N HIS A 150 1.92 3.90 -9.34
CA HIS A 150 1.80 5.36 -9.44
C HIS A 150 0.39 5.83 -9.13
N THR A 151 -0.18 5.31 -8.04
CA THR A 151 -1.55 5.57 -7.62
C THR A 151 -1.54 6.18 -6.22
N ALA A 152 -2.34 7.21 -6.02
CA ALA A 152 -2.48 7.89 -4.74
C ALA A 152 -3.96 8.16 -4.47
N PRO A 153 -4.40 8.12 -3.19
CA PRO A 153 -5.72 8.60 -2.84
C PRO A 153 -5.80 10.12 -3.08
N SER A 154 -6.98 10.63 -3.42
CA SER A 154 -7.25 12.07 -3.39
C SER A 154 -7.24 12.58 -1.94
N ASN A 155 -7.06 13.88 -1.75
CA ASN A 155 -7.03 14.49 -0.41
C ASN A 155 -8.33 14.30 0.37
N ASP A 156 -9.45 14.26 -0.35
CA ASP A 156 -10.81 14.13 0.19
C ASP A 156 -11.28 12.66 0.23
N LEU A 157 -10.43 11.72 -0.22
CA LEU A 157 -10.72 10.29 -0.32
C LEU A 157 -11.92 9.94 -1.21
N ASP A 158 -12.35 10.87 -2.05
CA ASP A 158 -13.43 10.72 -3.03
C ASP A 158 -12.99 9.99 -4.31
N ALA A 159 -11.68 9.83 -4.51
CA ALA A 159 -11.12 9.16 -5.67
C ALA A 159 -9.74 8.53 -5.41
N VAL A 160 -9.41 7.52 -6.22
CA VAL A 160 -8.04 7.04 -6.40
C VAL A 160 -7.48 7.64 -7.68
N VAL A 161 -6.41 8.43 -7.56
CA VAL A 161 -5.76 9.13 -8.65
C VAL A 161 -4.60 8.29 -9.18
N VAL A 162 -4.63 7.98 -10.48
CA VAL A 162 -3.57 7.29 -11.21
C VAL A 162 -2.72 8.34 -11.95
N LEU A 163 -1.46 8.47 -11.54
CA LEU A 163 -0.49 9.36 -12.16
C LEU A 163 0.17 8.66 -13.34
N ASN A 164 0.13 9.27 -14.52
CA ASN A 164 0.68 8.73 -15.77
C ASN A 164 0.15 7.32 -16.12
N PRO A 165 -1.16 7.15 -16.30
CA PRO A 165 -1.75 5.87 -16.66
C PRO A 165 -1.30 5.43 -18.06
N HIS A 166 -1.11 4.13 -18.23
CA HIS A 166 -0.90 3.55 -19.56
C HIS A 166 -2.16 3.74 -20.42
N PRO A 167 -2.06 4.02 -21.74
CA PRO A 167 -3.22 4.24 -22.59
C PRO A 167 -4.28 3.14 -22.54
N ALA A 168 -3.87 1.86 -22.57
CA ALA A 168 -4.79 0.73 -22.46
C ALA A 168 -5.56 0.69 -21.13
N PHE A 169 -4.93 1.09 -20.03
CA PHE A 169 -5.62 1.20 -18.74
C PHE A 169 -6.56 2.40 -18.75
N TYR A 170 -6.10 3.54 -19.29
CA TYR A 170 -6.87 4.77 -19.35
C TYR A 170 -8.18 4.59 -20.11
N THR A 171 -8.15 3.91 -21.27
CA THR A 171 -9.35 3.65 -22.09
C THR A 171 -10.32 2.72 -21.36
N GLN A 172 -9.84 1.62 -20.79
CA GLN A 172 -10.67 0.68 -20.04
C GLN A 172 -11.32 1.35 -18.82
N ALA A 173 -10.52 2.13 -18.07
CA ALA A 173 -11.01 2.78 -16.87
C ALA A 173 -12.02 3.90 -17.19
N ARG A 174 -11.77 4.73 -18.21
CA ARG A 174 -12.75 5.70 -18.71
C ARG A 174 -14.05 5.04 -19.15
N ALA A 175 -13.96 3.92 -19.86
CA ALA A 175 -15.14 3.18 -20.29
C ALA A 175 -15.97 2.74 -19.09
N MET A 176 -15.33 2.19 -18.04
CA MET A 176 -16.01 1.74 -16.82
C MET A 176 -16.60 2.87 -15.98
N ILE A 177 -15.89 4.01 -15.85
CA ILE A 177 -16.35 5.18 -15.11
C ILE A 177 -17.59 5.80 -15.76
N ASN A 178 -17.65 5.80 -17.10
CA ASN A 178 -18.75 6.40 -17.87
C ASN A 178 -19.91 5.44 -18.12
N LEU A 179 -19.90 4.22 -17.57
CA LEU A 179 -21.06 3.34 -17.68
C LEU A 179 -22.22 3.97 -16.90
N PRO A 180 -23.39 4.20 -17.54
CA PRO A 180 -24.57 4.65 -16.82
C PRO A 180 -24.87 3.67 -15.69
N GLU A 181 -25.22 4.24 -14.54
CA GLU A 181 -25.66 3.62 -13.29
C GLU A 181 -25.86 2.10 -13.42
N ARG A 182 -24.90 1.35 -12.87
CA ARG A 182 -24.99 -0.10 -12.78
C ARG A 182 -26.28 -0.42 -12.05
N ASP A 183 -27.24 -0.99 -12.77
CA ASP A 183 -28.43 -1.62 -12.20
C ASP A 183 -28.00 -2.43 -10.97
N GLU A 184 -28.40 -1.92 -9.81
CA GLU A 184 -28.28 -2.64 -8.56
C GLU A 184 -29.09 -3.95 -8.68
N ARG A 185 -28.49 -5.04 -8.19
CA ARG A 185 -29.09 -6.36 -7.89
C ARG A 185 -29.04 -7.41 -9.00
N SER A 186 -28.06 -8.30 -8.86
CA SER A 186 -28.29 -9.75 -8.95
C SER A 186 -27.54 -10.45 -7.84
#